data_AF-A0A523LIW1-F1
#
_entry.id   AF-A0A523LIW1-F1
#
_cell.length_a   1.000
_cell.length_b   1.000
_cell.length_c   1.000
_cell.angle_alpha   90.00
_cell.angle_beta   90.00
_cell.angle_gamma   90.00
#
_symmetry.space_group_name_H-M   'P 1'
#
loop_
_entity.id
_entity.type
_entity.pdbx_description
1 polymer ?
#
loop_
_entity_poly.entity_id
_entity_poly.type
_entity_poly.pdbx_seq_one_letter_code
_entity_poly.pdbx_strand_id
1 'polypeptide(L)'
;MKERKDMTADRAFADQARKLFDESVEALDGQTRSRLNRGRQAALEELTSGTPVWVQWAPAAGVAAAAVVAVVLWTGNPPVDELTPGASVADFEILLAEDSFEMLEDLEFYSWIELDEDADEIMEPEDIVG
;
A
#
# COMPACT_ATOMS: atom_id res chain seq x y z
N MET A 1 -28.27 -39.34 52.26
CA MET A 1 -28.94 -38.04 52.00
C MET A 1 -27.95 -36.86 51.89
N LYS A 2 -26.78 -36.91 52.56
CA LYS A 2 -25.69 -35.91 52.44
C LYS A 2 -25.09 -35.79 51.03
N GLU A 3 -24.76 -36.90 50.37
CA GLU A 3 -24.15 -36.91 49.03
C GLU A 3 -24.98 -36.20 47.95
N ARG A 4 -26.32 -36.29 48.01
CA ARG A 4 -27.17 -35.56 47.05
C ARG A 4 -27.09 -34.04 47.24
N LYS A 5 -26.83 -33.55 48.45
CA LYS A 5 -26.71 -32.11 48.72
C LYS A 5 -25.39 -31.56 48.15
N ASP A 6 -24.29 -32.30 48.32
CA ASP A 6 -22.97 -31.89 47.83
C ASP A 6 -22.93 -31.85 46.30
N MET A 7 -23.47 -32.87 45.61
CA MET A 7 -23.59 -32.85 44.14
C MET A 7 -24.45 -31.68 43.61
N THR A 8 -25.44 -31.24 44.37
CA THR A 8 -26.31 -30.13 43.94
C THR A 8 -25.62 -28.78 44.16
N ALA A 9 -24.83 -28.65 45.23
CA ALA A 9 -24.01 -27.47 45.50
C ALA A 9 -22.88 -27.33 44.47
N ASP A 10 -22.19 -28.42 44.11
CA ASP A 10 -21.15 -28.41 43.09
C ASP A 10 -21.69 -28.02 41.71
N ARG A 11 -22.87 -28.51 41.34
CA ARG A 11 -23.53 -28.12 40.08
C ARG A 11 -23.92 -26.64 40.07
N ALA A 12 -24.48 -26.15 41.17
CA ALA A 12 -24.84 -24.73 41.29
C ALA A 12 -23.60 -23.81 41.20
N PHE A 13 -22.48 -24.23 41.80
CA PHE A 13 -21.21 -23.51 41.69
C PHE A 13 -20.67 -23.52 40.25
N ALA A 14 -20.69 -24.68 39.58
CA ALA A 14 -20.26 -24.80 38.20
C ALA A 14 -21.11 -23.95 37.24
N ASP A 15 -22.44 -23.93 37.43
CA ASP A 15 -23.36 -23.12 36.63
C ASP A 15 -23.09 -21.62 36.83
N GLN A 16 -22.80 -21.20 38.06
CA GLN A 16 -22.48 -19.80 38.37
C GLN A 16 -21.13 -19.38 37.77
N ALA A 17 -20.10 -20.23 37.87
CA ALA A 17 -18.81 -19.98 37.26
C ALA A 17 -18.92 -19.89 35.74
N ARG A 18 -19.71 -20.78 35.13
CA ARG A 18 -19.98 -20.75 33.69
C ARG A 18 -20.69 -19.48 33.26
N LYS A 19 -21.71 -19.05 34.01
CA LYS A 19 -22.43 -17.80 33.72
C LYS A 19 -21.49 -16.58 33.74
N LEU A 20 -20.64 -16.47 34.76
CA LEU A 20 -19.66 -15.38 34.84
C LEU A 20 -18.63 -15.42 33.71
N PHE A 21 -18.20 -16.61 33.31
CA PHE A 21 -17.31 -16.80 32.17
C PHE A 21 -17.96 -16.34 30.87
N ASP A 22 -19.19 -16.80 30.59
CA ASP A 22 -19.92 -16.43 29.37
C ASP A 22 -20.16 -14.91 29.30
N GLU A 23 -20.54 -14.28 30.43
CA GLU A 23 -20.65 -12.81 30.55
C GLU A 23 -19.30 -12.10 30.29
N SER A 24 -18.18 -12.65 30.77
CA SER A 24 -16.85 -12.08 30.54
C SER A 24 -16.40 -12.18 29.07
N VAL A 25 -16.74 -13.28 28.39
CA VAL A 25 -16.41 -13.52 26.98
C VAL A 25 -17.20 -12.57 26.10
N GLU A 26 -18.50 -12.40 26.39
CA GLU A 26 -19.36 -11.48 25.66
C GLU A 26 -18.93 -10.01 25.86
N ALA A 27 -18.54 -9.63 27.08
CA ALA A 27 -18.01 -8.29 27.37
C ALA A 27 -16.68 -8.01 26.65
N LEU A 28 -15.78 -8.99 26.58
CA LEU A 28 -14.48 -8.85 25.92
C LEU A 28 -14.63 -8.70 24.40
N ASP A 29 -15.56 -9.42 23.78
CA ASP A 29 -15.90 -9.25 22.36
C ASP A 29 -16.51 -7.87 22.11
N GLY A 30 -17.45 -7.43 22.96
CA GLY A 30 -18.03 -6.09 22.88
C GLY A 30 -16.99 -4.96 22.97
N GLN A 31 -16.03 -5.07 23.89
CA GLN A 31 -14.95 -4.09 24.03
C GLN A 31 -14.02 -4.09 22.81
N THR A 32 -13.69 -5.27 22.28
CA THR A 32 -12.83 -5.42 21.10
C THR A 32 -13.50 -4.85 19.85
N ARG A 33 -14.77 -5.17 19.61
CA ARG A 33 -15.59 -4.61 18.52
C ARG A 33 -15.72 -3.09 18.65
N SER A 34 -15.92 -2.57 19.86
CA SER A 34 -15.95 -1.13 20.13
C SER A 34 -14.63 -0.44 19.80
N ARG A 35 -13.49 -1.06 20.13
CA ARG A 35 -12.16 -0.51 19.80
C ARG A 35 -11.91 -0.49 18.30
N LEU A 36 -12.25 -1.56 17.58
CA LEU A 36 -12.13 -1.61 16.13
C LEU A 36 -13.02 -0.58 15.44
N ASN A 37 -14.28 -0.46 15.88
CA ASN A 37 -15.21 0.51 15.32
C ASN A 37 -14.72 1.95 15.56
N ARG A 38 -14.19 2.25 16.75
CA ARG A 38 -13.56 3.55 17.04
C ARG A 38 -12.35 3.83 16.15
N GLY A 39 -11.47 2.85 15.97
CA GLY A 39 -10.31 3.00 15.07
C GLY A 39 -10.73 3.26 13.63
N ARG A 40 -11.76 2.57 13.14
CA ARG A 40 -12.32 2.79 11.80
C ARG A 40 -12.90 4.20 11.65
N GLN A 41 -13.69 4.65 12.62
CA GLN A 41 -14.28 5.99 12.58
C GLN A 41 -13.21 7.08 12.65
N ALA A 42 -12.17 6.92 13.48
CA ALA A 42 -11.05 7.86 13.54
C ALA A 42 -10.33 8.00 12.20
N ALA A 43 -10.05 6.88 11.51
CA ALA A 43 -9.42 6.91 10.19
C ALA A 43 -10.32 7.54 9.11
N LEU A 44 -11.63 7.32 9.18
CA LEU A 44 -12.57 7.97 8.26
C LEU A 44 -12.69 9.47 8.53
N GLU A 45 -12.68 9.88 9.80
CA GLU A 45 -12.72 11.29 10.20
C GLU A 45 -11.48 12.05 9.68
N GLU A 46 -10.30 11.42 9.73
CA GLU A 46 -9.06 11.94 9.13
C GLU A 46 -9.14 12.08 7.59
N LEU A 47 -9.80 11.13 6.91
CA LEU A 47 -10.04 11.22 5.46
C LEU A 47 -11.08 12.28 5.07
N THR A 48 -12.07 12.55 5.92
CA THR A 48 -13.14 13.51 5.63
C THR A 48 -12.82 14.95 6.03
N SER A 49 -11.88 15.16 6.95
CA SER A 49 -11.58 16.48 7.52
C SER A 49 -10.61 17.33 6.68
N GLY A 50 -9.95 16.74 5.68
CA GLY A 50 -9.08 17.46 4.76
C GLY A 50 -9.62 17.43 3.33
N THR A 51 -9.94 18.60 2.77
CA THR A 51 -9.94 18.72 1.30
C THR A 51 -8.54 18.33 0.83
N PRO A 52 -8.36 17.29 0.01
CA PRO A 52 -7.03 16.81 -0.34
C PRO A 52 -6.24 17.94 -0.98
N VAL A 53 -4.99 18.14 -0.56
CA VAL A 53 -4.15 19.26 -1.00
C VAL A 53 -4.14 19.39 -2.52
N TRP A 54 -4.18 18.28 -3.26
CA TRP A 54 -4.27 18.28 -4.73
C TRP A 54 -5.52 18.99 -5.30
N VAL A 55 -6.67 18.95 -4.60
CA VAL A 55 -7.88 19.70 -4.97
C VAL A 55 -7.70 21.20 -4.76
N GLN A 56 -6.86 21.64 -3.82
CA GLN A 56 -6.49 23.04 -3.66
C GLN A 56 -5.66 23.57 -4.83
N TRP A 57 -4.91 22.70 -5.51
CA TRP A 57 -4.15 23.04 -6.73
C TRP A 57 -4.95 22.88 -8.02
N ALA A 58 -6.18 22.34 -7.97
CA ALA A 58 -7.03 22.16 -9.14
C ALA A 58 -7.25 23.45 -9.98
N PRO A 59 -7.44 24.64 -9.38
CA PRO A 59 -7.56 25.88 -10.17
C PRO A 59 -6.24 26.25 -10.88
N ALA A 60 -5.11 26.05 -10.22
CA ALA A 60 -3.79 26.34 -10.77
C ALA A 60 -3.41 25.36 -11.91
N ALA A 61 -3.73 24.08 -11.73
CA ALA A 61 -3.56 23.06 -12.77
C ALA A 61 -4.42 23.35 -14.01
N GLY A 62 -5.67 23.81 -13.82
CA GLY A 62 -6.54 24.21 -14.92
C GLY A 62 -6.00 25.40 -15.72
N VAL A 63 -5.44 26.41 -15.06
CA VAL A 63 -4.82 27.57 -15.73
C VAL A 63 -3.57 27.16 -16.51
N ALA A 64 -2.73 26.29 -15.94
CA ALA A 64 -1.54 25.79 -16.62
C ALA A 64 -1.89 24.99 -17.89
N ALA A 65 -2.89 24.10 -17.81
CA ALA A 65 -3.37 23.33 -18.96
C ALA A 65 -3.94 24.26 -20.05
N ALA A 66 -4.74 25.27 -19.68
CA ALA A 66 -5.27 26.24 -20.63
C ALA A 66 -4.17 27.07 -21.30
N ALA A 67 -3.12 27.45 -20.56
CA ALA A 67 -1.97 28.17 -21.10
C ALA A 67 -1.18 27.32 -22.11
N VAL A 68 -0.95 26.03 -21.81
CA VAL A 68 -0.29 25.10 -22.75
C VAL A 68 -1.11 24.96 -24.03
N VAL A 69 -2.42 24.75 -23.93
CA VAL A 69 -3.32 24.67 -25.10
C VAL A 69 -3.29 25.98 -25.91
N ALA A 70 -3.32 27.13 -25.25
CA ALA A 70 -3.24 28.43 -25.92
C ALA A 70 -1.90 28.62 -26.66
N VAL A 71 -0.79 28.19 -26.06
CA VAL A 71 0.54 28.22 -26.70
C VAL A 71 0.57 27.30 -27.92
N VAL A 72 0.10 26.05 -27.81
CA VAL A 72 0.05 25.09 -28.93
C VAL A 72 -0.78 25.64 -30.10
N LEU A 73 -1.92 26.26 -29.82
CA LEU A 73 -2.77 26.87 -30.84
C LEU A 73 -2.12 28.11 -31.47
N TRP A 74 -1.39 28.92 -30.68
CA TRP A 74 -0.69 30.11 -31.18
C TRP A 74 0.53 29.73 -32.03
N THR A 75 1.37 28.80 -31.57
CA THR A 75 2.60 28.43 -32.30
C THR A 75 2.32 27.71 -33.61
N GLY A 76 1.06 27.32 -33.87
CA GLY A 76 0.71 26.43 -34.96
C GLY A 76 1.22 25.02 -34.65
N ASN A 77 0.52 24.03 -35.19
CA ASN A 77 0.92 22.64 -35.07
C ASN A 77 2.29 22.48 -35.76
N PRO A 78 3.42 22.12 -35.07
CA PRO A 78 4.41 21.33 -35.78
C PRO A 78 3.67 20.10 -36.32
N PRO A 79 4.00 19.55 -37.48
CA PRO A 79 3.42 18.28 -37.88
C PRO A 79 3.74 17.29 -36.75
N VAL A 80 2.76 17.04 -35.89
CA VAL A 80 2.67 15.77 -35.19
C VAL A 80 2.61 14.81 -36.35
N ASP A 81 3.71 14.09 -36.56
CA ASP A 81 3.67 12.84 -37.29
C ASP A 81 2.44 12.15 -36.73
N GLU A 82 1.42 11.99 -37.57
CA GLU A 82 0.23 11.26 -37.22
C GLU A 82 0.77 9.98 -36.61
N LEU A 83 0.47 9.74 -35.32
CA LEU A 83 0.62 8.42 -34.76
C LEU A 83 -0.38 7.57 -35.55
N THR A 84 0.03 7.14 -36.74
CA THR A 84 -0.68 6.18 -37.56
C THR A 84 -0.92 5.02 -36.61
N PRO A 85 -2.18 4.66 -36.33
CA PRO A 85 -2.50 3.66 -35.31
C PRO A 85 -1.84 2.30 -35.55
N GLY A 86 -1.21 2.07 -36.71
CA GLY A 86 -0.40 0.89 -37.02
C GLY A 86 1.10 1.03 -36.72
N ALA A 87 1.69 2.23 -36.72
CA ALA A 87 3.14 2.39 -36.50
C ALA A 87 3.49 2.25 -35.01
N SER A 88 2.71 2.86 -34.13
CA SER A 88 2.91 2.72 -32.68
C SER A 88 2.57 1.32 -32.18
N VAL A 89 1.52 0.68 -32.72
CA VAL A 89 1.14 -0.69 -32.35
C VAL A 89 2.21 -1.70 -32.77
N ALA A 90 2.82 -1.53 -33.95
CA ALA A 90 3.94 -2.37 -34.38
C ALA A 90 5.18 -2.17 -33.49
N ASP A 91 5.50 -0.94 -33.09
CA ASP A 91 6.59 -0.68 -32.14
C ASP A 91 6.30 -1.28 -30.76
N PHE A 92 5.04 -1.21 -30.30
CA PHE A 92 4.62 -1.90 -29.07
C PHE A 92 4.68 -3.41 -29.21
N GLU A 93 4.30 -3.99 -30.35
CA GLU A 93 4.38 -5.44 -30.61
C GLU A 93 5.84 -5.94 -30.62
N ILE A 94 6.78 -5.13 -31.12
CA ILE A 94 8.22 -5.41 -31.05
C ILE A 94 8.70 -5.38 -29.60
N LEU A 95 8.28 -4.39 -28.79
CA LEU A 95 8.67 -4.27 -27.38
C LEU A 95 8.01 -5.34 -26.48
N LEU A 96 6.81 -5.80 -26.84
CA LEU A 96 6.09 -6.88 -26.16
C LEU A 96 6.44 -8.28 -26.71
N ALA A 97 7.37 -8.38 -27.67
CA ALA A 97 7.89 -9.65 -28.13
C ALA A 97 8.63 -10.35 -26.97
N GLU A 98 8.44 -11.67 -26.85
CA GLU A 98 8.97 -12.49 -25.75
C GLU A 98 10.49 -12.33 -25.58
N ASP A 99 11.22 -12.24 -26.70
CA ASP A 99 12.68 -12.00 -26.73
C ASP A 99 13.10 -10.64 -26.12
N SER A 100 12.24 -9.62 -26.16
CA SER A 100 12.52 -8.31 -25.56
C SER A 100 12.29 -8.29 -24.04
N PHE A 101 11.41 -9.17 -23.55
CA PHE A 101 11.17 -9.34 -22.12
C PHE A 101 12.28 -10.12 -21.43
N GLU A 102 12.90 -11.09 -22.11
CA GLU A 102 14.06 -11.86 -21.58
C GLU A 102 15.21 -10.94 -21.16
N MET A 103 15.51 -9.89 -21.93
CA MET A 103 16.53 -8.88 -21.55
C MET A 103 16.15 -8.00 -20.35
N LEU A 104 14.86 -7.86 -20.04
CA LEU A 104 14.36 -7.09 -18.90
C LEU A 104 14.34 -7.92 -17.60
N GLU A 105 14.26 -9.24 -17.71
CA GLU A 105 14.30 -10.17 -16.56
C GLU A 105 15.67 -10.13 -15.86
N ASP A 106 16.74 -9.90 -16.60
CA ASP A 106 18.11 -9.81 -16.06
C ASP A 106 18.45 -8.45 -15.40
N LEU A 107 17.51 -7.50 -15.30
CA LEU A 107 17.75 -6.21 -14.63
C LEU A 107 18.08 -6.38 -13.14
N GLU A 108 17.49 -7.38 -12.48
CA GLU A 108 17.81 -7.71 -11.08
C GLU A 108 19.26 -8.23 -10.96
N PHE A 109 19.76 -8.96 -11.97
CA PHE A 109 21.13 -9.45 -12.01
C PHE A 109 22.16 -8.31 -12.12
N TYR A 110 21.90 -7.29 -12.95
CA TYR A 110 22.77 -6.10 -13.01
C TYR A 110 22.76 -5.30 -11.71
N SER A 111 21.60 -5.18 -11.06
CA SER A 111 21.50 -4.51 -9.76
C SER A 111 22.27 -5.24 -8.65
N TRP A 112 22.37 -6.56 -8.75
CA TRP A 112 23.12 -7.38 -7.80
C TRP A 112 24.65 -7.25 -8.01
N ILE A 113 25.12 -7.16 -9.27
CA ILE A 113 26.54 -6.93 -9.58
C ILE A 113 27.01 -5.56 -9.08
N GLU A 114 26.20 -4.51 -9.30
CA GLU A 114 26.53 -3.15 -8.83
C GLU A 114 26.63 -3.10 -7.30
N LEU A 115 25.80 -3.86 -6.59
CA LEU A 115 25.80 -3.95 -5.13
C LEU A 115 27.00 -4.74 -4.57
N ASP A 116 27.54 -5.71 -5.33
CA ASP A 116 28.76 -6.45 -4.99
C ASP A 116 30.03 -5.61 -5.28
N GLU A 117 30.05 -4.82 -6.36
CA GLU A 117 31.13 -3.86 -6.65
C GLU A 117 31.23 -2.78 -5.57
N ASP A 118 30.09 -2.26 -5.09
CA ASP A 118 30.04 -1.32 -3.96
C ASP A 118 30.46 -1.97 -2.62
N ALA A 119 30.30 -3.29 -2.47
CA ALA A 119 30.66 -4.02 -1.24
C ALA A 119 32.17 -4.31 -1.13
N ASP A 120 32.86 -4.46 -2.26
CA ASP A 120 34.32 -4.64 -2.30
C ASP A 120 35.09 -3.32 -2.09
N GLU A 121 34.51 -2.15 -2.37
CA GLU A 121 35.15 -0.84 -2.11
C GLU A 121 35.21 -0.49 -0.61
N ILE A 122 34.42 -1.15 0.25
CA ILE A 122 34.36 -0.90 1.71
C ILE A 122 35.35 -1.77 2.51
N MET A 123 36.17 -2.60 1.84
CA MET A 123 37.06 -3.57 2.46
C MET A 123 38.56 -3.37 2.15
N GLU A 124 39.03 -2.13 2.01
CA GLU A 124 40.44 -1.83 2.24
C GLU A 124 40.63 -1.37 3.70
N PRO A 125 41.14 -2.22 4.62
CA PRO A 125 41.65 -1.72 5.88
C PRO A 125 42.89 -0.88 5.60
N GLU A 126 42.78 0.43 5.81
CA GLU A 126 43.93 1.32 5.89
C GLU A 126 44.90 0.79 6.97
N ASP A 127 46.01 0.17 6.55
CA ASP A 127 47.12 -0.18 7.43
C ASP A 127 48.24 0.87 7.28
N ILE A 128 48.02 1.97 7.98
CA ILE A 128 48.94 2.60 8.95
C ILE A 128 50.45 2.26 8.82
N VAL A 129 51.20 3.25 8.32
CA VAL A 129 52.54 3.76 8.74
C VAL A 129 53.75 2.81 8.78
N GLY A 130 54.79 3.18 8.01
CA GLY A 130 56.19 2.76 8.20
C GLY A 130 57.13 3.28 7.13
#